data_AF-A0A967LNI7-F1
#
_entry.id   AF-A0A967LNI7-F1
#
_cell.length_a   1.000
_cell.length_b   1.000
_cell.length_c   1.000
_cell.angle_alpha   90.00
_cell.angle_beta   90.00
_cell.angle_gamma   90.00
#
_symmetry.space_group_name_H-M   'P 1'
#
loop_
_entity.id
_entity.type
_entity.pdbx_description
1 polymer ?
#
loop_
_entity_poly.entity_id
_entity_poly.type
_entity_poly.pdbx_seq_one_letter_code
_entity_poly.pdbx_strand_id
1 'polypeptide(L)'
;LASGGCLEIPGEEVRYDPRQLAAWFRERDLTMGWMPTVMTDLVLTEMGRRVDPLGGSGGKHGSLGGSGFTHLFTGGDRLRNFVPADMGCALFNQYGPSEATVIVVSGRV
;
A
#
# COMPACT_ATOMS: atom_id res chain seq x y z
N LEU A 1 0.28 -18.69 -2.46
CA LEU A 1 -0.19 -19.96 -3.07
C LEU A 1 0.94 -20.77 -3.70
N ALA A 2 1.65 -20.33 -4.75
CA ALA A 2 2.80 -21.08 -5.31
C ALA A 2 4.08 -21.08 -4.43
N SER A 3 4.19 -20.13 -3.49
CA SER A 3 5.31 -19.96 -2.57
C SER A 3 5.05 -20.50 -1.15
N GLY A 4 3.95 -21.23 -0.93
CA GLY A 4 3.56 -21.71 0.41
C GLY A 4 2.97 -20.65 1.36
N GLY A 5 2.82 -19.40 0.91
CA GLY A 5 2.24 -18.32 1.73
C GLY A 5 0.71 -18.40 1.89
N CYS A 6 0.21 -17.72 2.94
CA CYS A 6 -1.22 -17.53 3.20
C CYS A 6 -1.77 -16.37 2.36
N LEU A 7 -3.00 -16.53 1.86
CA LEU A 7 -3.74 -15.45 1.19
C LEU A 7 -4.87 -15.00 2.11
N GLU A 8 -4.82 -13.74 2.52
CA GLU A 8 -5.92 -13.09 3.23
C GLU A 8 -6.60 -12.08 2.31
N ILE A 9 -7.92 -12.21 2.15
CA ILE A 9 -8.73 -11.30 1.33
C ILE A 9 -9.67 -10.56 2.28
N PRO A 10 -9.61 -9.22 2.33
CA PRO A 10 -10.56 -8.45 3.13
C PRO A 10 -12.00 -8.66 2.61
N GLY A 11 -12.96 -8.60 3.53
CA GLY A 11 -14.39 -8.67 3.18
C GLY A 11 -14.78 -7.56 2.20
N GLU A 12 -15.90 -7.76 1.50
CA GLU A 12 -16.31 -6.85 0.42
C GLU A 12 -16.45 -5.40 0.87
N GLU A 13 -17.10 -5.17 2.00
CA GLU A 13 -17.28 -3.82 2.58
C GLU A 13 -15.93 -3.16 2.93
N VAL A 14 -14.98 -3.95 3.44
CA VAL A 14 -13.63 -3.47 3.81
C VAL A 14 -12.81 -3.07 2.58
N ARG A 15 -13.00 -3.74 1.43
CA ARG A 15 -12.20 -3.47 0.20
C ARG A 15 -12.45 -2.10 -0.41
N TYR A 16 -13.62 -1.51 -0.18
CA TYR A 16 -14.02 -0.24 -0.79
C TYR A 16 -13.93 0.95 0.16
N ASP A 17 -13.75 0.71 1.47
CA ASP A 17 -13.62 1.73 2.49
C ASP A 17 -12.14 1.87 2.92
N PRO A 18 -11.45 2.96 2.56
CA PRO A 18 -10.05 3.17 2.91
C PRO A 18 -9.77 3.14 4.42
N ARG A 19 -10.71 3.56 5.26
CA ARG A 19 -10.56 3.58 6.71
C ARG A 19 -10.65 2.16 7.27
N GLN A 20 -11.62 1.38 6.81
CA GLN A 20 -11.74 -0.02 7.22
C GLN A 20 -10.56 -0.84 6.72
N LEU A 21 -10.12 -0.61 5.47
CA LEU A 21 -8.94 -1.27 4.94
C LEU A 21 -7.69 -0.91 5.73
N ALA A 22 -7.52 0.36 6.11
CA ALA A 22 -6.40 0.79 6.96
C ALA A 22 -6.39 0.09 8.33
N ALA A 23 -7.56 -0.04 8.96
CA ALA A 23 -7.69 -0.81 10.21
C ALA A 23 -7.35 -2.30 9.99
N TRP A 24 -7.86 -2.88 8.90
CA TRP A 24 -7.61 -4.28 8.54
C TRP A 24 -6.11 -4.59 8.37
N PHE A 25 -5.34 -3.72 7.71
CA PHE A 25 -3.89 -3.87 7.59
C PHE A 25 -3.15 -3.81 8.94
N ARG A 26 -3.66 -3.05 9.92
CA ARG A 26 -3.06 -2.90 11.25
C ARG A 26 -3.35 -4.06 12.18
N GLU A 27 -4.52 -4.67 12.05
CA GLU A 27 -5.01 -5.73 12.94
C GLU A 27 -4.52 -7.12 12.53
N ARG A 28 -4.02 -7.27 11.30
CA ARG A 28 -3.57 -8.54 10.74
C ARG A 28 -2.05 -8.62 10.69
N ASP A 29 -1.53 -9.83 10.88
CA ASP A 29 -0.10 -10.11 10.76
C ASP A 29 0.29 -10.38 9.30
N LEU A 30 0.11 -9.35 8.48
CA LEU A 30 0.42 -9.40 7.05
C LEU A 30 1.89 -9.09 6.82
N THR A 31 2.51 -9.79 5.87
CA THR A 31 3.89 -9.51 5.45
C THR A 31 3.98 -8.63 4.21
N MET A 32 3.01 -8.75 3.31
CA MET A 32 2.93 -7.99 2.07
C MET A 32 1.49 -7.73 1.64
N GLY A 33 1.26 -6.68 0.86
CA GLY A 33 -0.05 -6.35 0.31
C GLY A 33 0.04 -5.67 -1.04
N TRP A 34 -1.07 -5.71 -1.78
CA TRP A 34 -1.24 -5.00 -3.04
C TRP A 34 -2.58 -4.30 -3.04
N MET A 35 -2.64 -3.07 -3.54
CA MET A 35 -3.91 -2.39 -3.85
C MET A 35 -3.73 -1.39 -5.02
N PRO A 36 -4.80 -1.05 -5.76
CA PRO A 36 -4.71 -0.08 -6.85
C PRO A 36 -4.20 1.28 -6.36
N THR A 37 -3.51 2.04 -7.22
CA THR A 37 -2.90 3.34 -6.87
C THR A 37 -3.85 4.29 -6.15
N VAL A 38 -5.10 4.40 -6.60
CA VAL A 38 -6.10 5.25 -5.94
C VAL A 38 -6.38 4.79 -4.51
N MET A 39 -6.51 3.48 -4.27
CA MET A 39 -6.76 2.96 -2.93
C MET A 39 -5.53 3.12 -2.03
N THR A 40 -4.32 2.89 -2.57
CA THR A 40 -3.06 3.14 -1.87
C THR A 40 -3.01 4.58 -1.37
N ASP A 41 -3.32 5.54 -2.23
CA ASP A 41 -3.33 6.96 -1.88
C ASP A 41 -4.32 7.27 -0.75
N LEU A 42 -5.52 6.71 -0.79
CA LEU A 42 -6.55 6.92 0.22
C LEU A 42 -6.19 6.27 1.56
N VAL A 43 -5.73 5.03 1.57
CA VAL A 43 -5.32 4.31 2.78
C VAL A 43 -4.15 5.02 3.46
N LEU A 44 -3.14 5.45 2.70
CA LEU A 44 -2.02 6.22 3.24
C LEU A 44 -2.48 7.59 3.79
N THR A 45 -3.52 8.19 3.21
CA THR A 45 -4.15 9.41 3.77
C THR A 45 -4.77 9.11 5.13
N GLU A 46 -5.62 8.08 5.22
CA GLU A 46 -6.29 7.69 6.46
C GLU A 46 -5.29 7.34 7.58
N MET A 47 -4.17 6.71 7.22
CA MET A 47 -3.11 6.38 8.16
C MET A 47 -2.24 7.60 8.57
N GLY A 48 -2.46 8.77 7.96
CA GLY A 48 -1.64 9.96 8.17
C GLY A 48 -0.20 9.80 7.66
N ARG A 49 0.00 8.97 6.64
CA ARG A 49 1.29 8.58 6.05
C ARG A 49 1.62 9.38 4.80
N ARG A 50 0.98 10.52 4.60
CA ARG A 50 1.25 11.39 3.46
C ARG A 50 2.12 12.54 3.90
N VAL A 51 3.07 12.90 3.04
CA VAL A 51 3.87 14.11 3.22
C VAL A 51 3.26 15.18 2.33
N ASP A 52 3.04 16.36 2.90
CA ASP A 52 2.69 17.54 2.13
C ASP A 52 3.92 17.98 1.31
N PRO A 53 3.84 18.01 -0.03
CA PRO A 53 4.96 18.44 -0.87
C PRO A 53 5.39 19.90 -0.61
N LEU A 54 4.53 20.71 0.01
CA LEU A 54 4.79 22.13 0.30
C LEU A 54 5.23 22.40 1.75
N GLY A 55 5.54 21.36 2.54
CA GLY A 55 6.20 21.51 3.85
C GLY A 55 5.27 21.53 5.08
N GLY A 56 4.02 21.09 4.94
CA GLY A 56 3.11 20.83 6.07
C GLY A 56 3.53 19.61 6.91
N SER A 57 3.00 19.52 8.15
CA SER A 57 3.22 18.45 9.16
C SER A 57 3.59 17.11 8.51
N GLY A 58 4.87 16.73 8.60
CA GLY A 58 5.38 15.49 8.03
C GLY A 58 4.53 14.29 8.45
N GLY A 59 4.26 13.39 7.50
CA GLY A 59 3.47 12.19 7.75
C GLY A 59 3.96 11.45 9.00
N LYS A 60 3.01 10.84 9.73
CA LYS A 60 3.34 10.01 10.90
C LYS A 60 4.37 8.95 10.49
N HIS A 61 5.32 8.66 11.36
CA HIS A 61 6.36 7.64 11.16
C HIS A 61 5.94 6.29 11.79
N GLY A 62 6.50 5.18 11.32
CA GLY A 62 6.21 3.82 11.81
C GLY A 62 5.45 2.92 10.82
N SER A 63 5.23 1.65 11.18
CA SER A 63 4.67 0.61 10.29
C SER A 63 3.26 0.91 9.78
N LEU A 64 2.98 0.61 8.51
CA LEU A 64 1.63 0.60 7.93
C LEU A 64 0.74 -0.52 8.50
N GLY A 65 1.34 -1.64 8.87
CA GLY A 65 0.63 -2.81 9.38
C GLY A 65 1.22 -3.28 10.71
N GLY A 66 1.04 -4.57 11.00
CA GLY A 66 1.78 -5.25 12.05
C GLY A 66 3.30 -5.12 11.87
N SER A 67 4.08 -5.58 12.86
CA SER A 67 5.56 -5.54 12.80
C SER A 67 6.15 -6.35 11.65
N GLY A 68 5.40 -7.30 11.08
CA GLY A 68 5.82 -8.12 9.94
C GLY A 68 5.61 -7.48 8.56
N PHE A 69 4.92 -6.34 8.45
CA PHE A 69 4.53 -5.78 7.15
C PHE A 69 5.70 -5.08 6.46
N THR A 70 6.27 -5.70 5.43
CA THR A 70 7.54 -5.27 4.83
C THR A 70 7.42 -4.76 3.39
N HIS A 71 6.36 -5.13 2.65
CA HIS A 71 6.21 -4.79 1.24
C HIS A 71 4.79 -4.35 0.90
N LEU A 72 4.65 -3.15 0.34
CA LEU A 72 3.41 -2.67 -0.26
C LEU A 72 3.63 -2.48 -1.77
N PHE A 73 2.73 -3.04 -2.56
CA PHE A 73 2.74 -2.91 -4.02
C PHE A 73 1.52 -2.11 -4.48
N THR A 74 1.70 -1.30 -5.51
CA THR A 74 0.62 -0.51 -6.10
C THR A 74 0.78 -0.40 -7.60
N GLY A 75 -0.33 -0.22 -8.33
CA GLY A 75 -0.30 -0.01 -9.77
C GLY A 75 -1.68 0.27 -10.36
N GLY A 76 -1.71 0.55 -11.67
CA GLY A 76 -2.93 0.77 -12.44
C GLY A 76 -3.32 2.23 -12.69
N ASP A 77 -2.70 3.19 -11.99
CA ASP A 77 -2.78 4.63 -12.29
C ASP A 77 -1.47 5.32 -11.88
N ARG A 78 -1.30 6.59 -12.24
CA ARG A 78 -0.14 7.41 -11.88
C ARG A 78 -0.08 7.65 -10.38
N LEU A 79 0.97 7.16 -9.73
CA LEU A 79 1.30 7.52 -8.36
C LEU A 79 1.72 9.00 -8.31
N ARG A 80 0.96 9.83 -7.60
CA ARG A 80 1.17 11.30 -7.56
C ARG A 80 1.76 11.80 -6.26
N ASN A 81 1.69 11.00 -5.20
CA ASN A 81 1.88 11.49 -3.84
C ASN A 81 3.12 10.87 -3.20
N PHE A 82 3.81 11.66 -2.39
CA PHE A 82 5.01 11.25 -1.69
C PHE A 82 4.67 10.58 -0.36
N VAL A 83 5.42 9.52 -0.04
CA VAL A 83 5.39 8.84 1.25
C VAL A 83 6.61 9.23 2.08
N PRO A 84 6.52 9.21 3.43
CA PRO A 84 7.68 9.36 4.29
C PRO A 84 8.74 8.30 3.96
N ALA A 85 10.02 8.68 4.08
CA ALA A 85 11.13 7.75 3.86
C ALA A 85 11.12 6.57 4.86
N ASP A 86 10.60 6.80 6.08
CA ASP A 86 10.41 5.78 7.11
C ASP A 86 8.92 5.40 7.26
N MET A 87 8.43 4.69 6.25
CA MET A 87 7.07 4.14 6.21
C MET A 87 6.97 2.77 6.91
N GLY A 88 8.08 2.25 7.42
CA GLY A 88 8.17 0.92 8.04
C GLY A 88 8.02 -0.25 7.06
N CYS A 89 7.76 0.01 5.77
CA CYS A 89 7.75 -0.98 4.71
C CYS A 89 8.23 -0.37 3.38
N ALA A 90 8.61 -1.20 2.41
CA ALA A 90 9.01 -0.76 1.08
C ALA A 90 7.77 -0.62 0.16
N LEU A 91 7.58 0.57 -0.43
CA LEU A 91 6.56 0.80 -1.45
C LEU A 91 7.12 0.54 -2.85
N PHE A 92 6.39 -0.22 -3.65
CA PHE A 92 6.73 -0.52 -5.04
C PHE A 92 5.63 -0.01 -5.97
N ASN A 93 6.00 0.86 -6.90
CA ASN A 93 5.15 1.27 -7.99
C ASN A 93 5.31 0.30 -9.16
N GLN A 94 4.21 -0.30 -9.59
CA GLN A 94 4.16 -1.31 -10.62
C GLN A 94 3.38 -0.83 -11.84
N TYR A 95 3.91 -1.11 -13.01
CA TYR A 95 3.28 -0.81 -14.28
C TYR A 95 3.23 -2.07 -15.15
N GLY A 96 2.06 -2.34 -15.70
CA GLY A 96 1.89 -3.21 -16.84
C GLY A 96 0.46 -3.20 -17.38
N PRO A 97 0.30 -3.28 -18.71
CA PRO A 97 -1.02 -3.46 -19.31
C PRO A 97 -1.50 -4.91 -19.13
N SER A 98 -2.82 -5.12 -19.19
CA SER A 98 -3.42 -6.46 -19.09
C SER A 98 -2.90 -7.41 -20.17
N GLU A 99 -2.63 -6.88 -21.36
CA GLU A 99 -2.10 -7.56 -22.55
C GLU A 99 -0.68 -8.12 -22.35
N ALA A 100 0.05 -7.63 -21.34
CA ALA A 100 1.42 -8.05 -21.05
C ALA A 100 1.56 -8.87 -19.75
N THR A 101 0.48 -9.52 -19.31
CA THR A 101 0.47 -10.38 -18.11
C THR A 101 0.70 -9.58 -16.81
N VAL A 102 -0.20 -8.62 -16.55
CA VAL A 102 -0.31 -7.85 -15.30
C VAL A 102 0.79 -6.79 -15.13
N ILE A 103 2.05 -7.16 -14.86
CA ILE A 103 3.14 -6.21 -14.55
C ILE A 103 4.36 -6.49 -15.43
N VAL A 104 4.92 -5.44 -16.04
CA VAL A 104 6.18 -5.51 -16.83
C VAL A 104 7.32 -4.70 -16.21
N VAL A 105 7.02 -3.73 -15.35
CA VAL A 105 8.01 -2.91 -14.65
C VAL A 105 7.61 -2.76 -13.18
N SER A 106 8.58 -2.91 -12.28
CA SER A 106 8.42 -2.69 -10.83
C SER A 106 9.58 -1.86 -10.31
N GLY A 107 9.28 -0.75 -9.63
CA GLY A 107 10.29 0.15 -9.06
C GLY A 107 9.94 0.50 -7.62
N ARG A 108 10.94 0.42 -6.73
CA ARG A 108 10.80 0.92 -5.35
C ARG A 108 10.76 2.45 -5.37
N VAL A 109 9.86 3.04 -4.59
CA VAL A 109 9.66 4.49 -4.46
C VAL A 109 9.77 4.96 -3.02
#